data_AF-A0A7V4PM31-F1
#
_entry.id   AF-A0A7V4PM31-F1
#
_cell.length_a   1.000
_cell.length_b   1.000
_cell.length_c   1.000
_cell.angle_alpha   90.00
_cell.angle_beta   90.00
_cell.angle_gamma   90.00
#
_symmetry.space_group_name_H-M   'P 1'
#
loop_
_entity.id
_entity.type
_entity.pdbx_description
1 polymer ?
#
loop_
_entity_poly.entity_id
_entity_poly.type
_entity_poly.pdbx_seq_one_letter_code
_entity_poly.pdbx_strand_id
1 'polypeptide(L)'
;MKEAGEIRQSLTNSLKGCVRKLENLNQMRLRDLISDEEYIKEKKKLIDEKIALEEAIKNDGEIVDDVNRETIDAVVFAQEDMERFRDGSLSEKRTILGKIGSNLTLKRKKLIINAATPFIFLQNGLPSIREEFERIEPLKNEANTEQFAFFWPRFVLGWRLIENIRSSFREKIRKENSPSGSMESF
;
A
#
# COMPACT_ATOMS: atom_id res chain seq x y z
N MET A 1 -11.32 -1.11 0.04
CA MET A 1 -11.02 0.31 0.30
C MET A 1 -11.89 0.97 1.37
N LYS A 2 -13.15 0.57 1.57
CA LYS A 2 -14.01 1.10 2.64
C LYS A 2 -13.36 0.99 4.04
N GLU A 3 -12.86 -0.19 4.40
CA GLU A 3 -12.31 -0.44 5.74
C GLU A 3 -11.10 0.43 6.12
N ALA A 4 -10.13 0.63 5.22
CA ALA A 4 -8.94 1.45 5.53
C ALA A 4 -9.28 2.95 5.68
N GLY A 5 -10.17 3.45 4.83
CA GLY A 5 -10.71 4.81 4.96
C GLY A 5 -11.55 4.98 6.23
N GLU A 6 -12.35 3.96 6.59
CA GLU A 6 -13.17 3.93 7.81
C GLU A 6 -12.30 3.91 9.08
N ILE A 7 -11.19 3.16 9.09
CA ILE A 7 -10.24 3.14 10.21
C ILE A 7 -9.57 4.50 10.37
N ARG A 8 -9.03 5.10 9.30
CA ARG A 8 -8.42 6.42 9.37
C ARG A 8 -9.42 7.50 9.77
N GLN A 9 -10.65 7.42 9.26
CA GLN A 9 -11.72 8.33 9.63
C GLN A 9 -12.10 8.18 11.11
N SER A 10 -12.16 6.94 11.61
CA SER A 10 -12.39 6.64 13.02
C SER A 10 -11.28 7.23 13.90
N LEU A 11 -10.00 6.99 13.58
CA LEU A 11 -8.85 7.56 14.28
C LEU A 11 -8.88 9.10 14.29
N THR A 12 -9.20 9.71 13.15
CA THR A 12 -9.33 11.16 13.02
C THR A 12 -10.49 11.70 13.86
N ASN A 13 -11.62 10.99 13.92
CA ASN A 13 -12.77 11.37 14.74
C ASN A 13 -12.44 11.25 16.25
N SER A 14 -11.73 10.20 16.66
CA SER A 14 -11.24 10.03 18.03
C SER A 14 -10.27 11.14 18.42
N LEU A 15 -9.34 11.52 17.53
CA LEU A 15 -8.42 12.64 17.76
C LEU A 15 -9.18 13.96 17.95
N LYS A 16 -10.16 14.24 17.09
CA LYS A 16 -11.05 15.41 17.26
C LYS A 16 -11.80 15.39 18.58
N GLY A 17 -12.28 14.21 18.99
CA GLY A 17 -12.90 14.01 20.31
C GLY A 17 -11.95 14.33 21.46
N CYS A 18 -10.70 13.86 21.37
CA CYS A 18 -9.66 14.12 22.36
C CYS A 18 -9.30 15.61 22.46
N VAL A 19 -9.18 16.30 21.33
CA VAL A 19 -8.96 17.77 21.29
C VAL A 19 -10.11 18.53 21.96
N ARG A 20 -11.36 18.14 21.67
CA ARG A 20 -12.54 18.75 22.34
C ARG A 20 -12.55 18.53 23.85
N LYS A 21 -12.14 17.34 24.31
CA LYS A 21 -12.01 17.06 25.75
C LYS A 21 -10.95 17.94 26.40
N LEU A 22 -9.81 18.16 25.74
CA LEU A 22 -8.76 19.08 26.21
C LEU A 22 -9.26 20.53 26.28
N GLU A 23 -10.00 21.01 25.27
CA GLU A 23 -10.61 22.34 25.27
C GLU A 23 -11.59 22.51 26.44
N ASN A 24 -12.47 21.53 26.66
CA ASN A 24 -13.42 21.54 27.77
C ASN A 24 -12.70 21.51 29.13
N LEU A 25 -11.65 20.70 29.27
CA LEU A 25 -10.85 20.62 30.48
C LEU A 25 -10.19 21.98 30.80
N ASN A 26 -9.68 22.67 29.78
CA ASN A 26 -9.14 24.03 29.92
C ASN A 26 -10.23 25.03 30.34
N GLN A 27 -11.42 24.97 29.73
CA GLN A 27 -12.54 25.84 30.13
C GLN A 27 -12.98 25.62 31.57
N MET A 28 -12.99 24.36 32.03
CA MET A 28 -13.32 24.03 33.43
C MET A 28 -12.27 24.56 34.39
N ARG A 29 -10.98 24.44 34.05
CA ARG A 29 -9.90 25.02 34.88
C ARG A 29 -9.97 26.55 34.93
N LEU A 30 -10.21 27.21 33.80
CA LEU A 30 -10.34 28.68 33.71
C LEU A 30 -11.51 29.23 34.54
N ARG A 31 -12.53 28.41 34.81
CA ARG A 31 -13.68 28.74 35.65
C ARG A 31 -13.53 28.25 37.10
N ASP A 32 -12.34 27.76 37.47
CA ASP A 32 -12.02 27.17 38.77
C ASP A 32 -12.99 26.06 39.22
N LEU A 33 -13.56 25.32 38.25
CA LEU A 33 -14.50 24.21 38.52
C LEU A 33 -13.78 22.91 38.91
N ILE A 34 -12.46 22.86 38.77
CA ILE A 34 -11.61 21.70 39.05
C ILE A 34 -10.32 22.15 39.73
N SER A 35 -9.73 21.28 40.55
CA SER A 35 -8.45 21.54 41.19
C SER A 35 -7.29 21.44 40.20
N ASP A 36 -6.13 22.01 40.57
CA ASP A 36 -4.90 21.86 39.77
C ASP A 36 -4.47 20.39 39.64
N GLU A 37 -4.64 19.61 40.71
CA GLU A 37 -4.25 18.19 40.75
C GLU A 37 -5.12 17.36 39.80
N GLU A 38 -6.44 17.59 39.80
CA GLU A 38 -7.39 16.95 38.88
C GLU A 38 -7.11 17.36 37.42
N TYR A 39 -6.85 18.65 37.19
CA TYR A 39 -6.51 19.17 35.88
C TYR A 39 -5.23 18.55 35.31
N ILE A 40 -4.14 18.51 36.09
CA ILE A 40 -2.86 17.94 35.66
C ILE A 40 -3.00 16.46 35.33
N LYS A 41 -3.71 15.70 36.17
CA LYS A 41 -3.94 14.27 35.97
C LYS A 41 -4.70 13.98 34.68
N GLU A 42 -5.84 14.62 34.46
CA GLU A 42 -6.66 14.40 33.27
C GLU A 42 -6.00 14.96 31.99
N LYS A 43 -5.30 16.10 32.11
CA LYS A 43 -4.54 16.67 30.99
C LYS A 43 -3.45 15.71 30.51
N LYS A 44 -2.70 15.10 31.42
CA LYS A 44 -1.66 14.13 31.06
C LYS A 44 -2.25 12.96 30.28
N LYS A 45 -3.33 12.36 30.80
CA LYS A 45 -4.01 11.23 30.14
C LYS A 45 -4.50 11.58 28.72
N LEU A 46 -5.11 12.75 28.55
CA LEU A 46 -5.59 13.20 27.24
C LEU A 46 -4.45 13.56 26.27
N ILE A 47 -3.31 14.04 26.78
CA ILE A 47 -2.12 14.27 25.95
C ILE A 47 -1.51 12.94 25.48
N ASP A 48 -1.38 11.96 26.38
CA ASP A 48 -0.87 10.63 26.04
C ASP A 48 -1.77 9.94 24.99
N GLU A 49 -3.09 10.03 25.16
CA GLU A 49 -4.08 9.53 24.17
C GLU A 49 -3.97 10.27 22.83
N LYS A 50 -3.78 11.60 22.85
CA LYS A 50 -3.58 12.40 21.63
C LYS A 50 -2.31 11.97 20.89
N ILE A 51 -1.19 11.79 21.58
CA ILE A 51 0.09 11.38 20.97
C ILE A 51 -0.07 10.00 20.31
N ALA A 52 -0.67 9.03 21.01
CA ALA A 52 -0.89 7.70 20.46
C ALA A 52 -1.78 7.72 19.21
N LEU A 53 -2.82 8.56 19.18
CA LEU A 53 -3.68 8.72 18.01
C LEU A 53 -2.95 9.41 16.83
N GLU A 54 -2.12 10.41 17.10
CA GLU A 54 -1.32 11.10 16.07
C GLU A 54 -0.28 10.14 15.45
N GLU A 55 0.39 9.33 16.27
CA GLU A 55 1.33 8.30 15.80
C GLU A 55 0.62 7.23 14.95
N ALA A 56 -0.54 6.75 15.39
CA ALA A 56 -1.32 5.77 14.62
C ALA A 56 -1.74 6.31 13.25
N ILE A 57 -2.16 7.57 13.16
CA ILE A 57 -2.52 8.23 11.89
C ILE A 57 -1.30 8.40 11.00
N LYS A 58 -0.15 8.79 11.57
CA LYS A 58 1.10 8.96 10.83
C LYS A 58 1.57 7.63 10.24
N ASN A 59 1.61 6.58 11.06
CA ASN A 59 2.02 5.24 10.64
C ASN A 59 1.10 4.68 9.55
N ASP A 60 -0.22 4.90 9.65
CA ASP A 60 -1.16 4.51 8.58
C ASP A 60 -0.86 5.26 7.25
N GLY A 61 -0.52 6.55 7.34
CA GLY A 61 -0.08 7.34 6.18
C GLY A 61 1.18 6.78 5.52
N GLU A 62 2.22 6.51 6.31
CA GLU A 62 3.49 5.94 5.82
C GLU A 62 3.27 4.57 5.17
N ILE A 63 2.44 3.70 5.76
CA ILE A 63 2.10 2.39 5.18
C ILE A 63 1.38 2.56 3.83
N VAL A 64 0.48 3.53 3.70
CA VAL A 64 -0.22 3.78 2.42
C VAL A 64 0.77 4.25 1.36
N ASP A 65 1.68 5.15 1.70
CA ASP A 65 2.69 5.66 0.78
C ASP A 65 3.67 4.57 0.33
N ASP A 66 4.13 3.73 1.27
CA ASP A 66 4.99 2.58 0.97
C ASP A 66 4.31 1.58 0.06
N VAL A 67 3.06 1.21 0.37
CA VAL A 67 2.27 0.28 -0.48
C VAL A 67 2.09 0.84 -1.89
N ASN A 68 1.83 2.15 -2.02
CA ASN A 68 1.69 2.80 -3.32
C ASN A 68 3.01 2.79 -4.10
N ARG A 69 4.12 3.13 -3.44
CA ARG A 69 5.45 3.11 -4.05
C ARG A 69 5.80 1.71 -4.58
N GLU A 70 5.69 0.69 -3.74
CA GLU A 70 5.97 -0.71 -4.11
C GLU A 70 5.07 -1.20 -5.26
N THR A 71 3.81 -0.77 -5.27
CA THR A 71 2.87 -1.09 -6.36
C THR A 71 3.32 -0.47 -7.68
N ILE A 72 3.70 0.82 -7.67
CA ILE A 72 4.20 1.51 -8.86
C ILE A 72 5.50 0.86 -9.33
N ASP A 73 6.45 0.64 -8.44
CA ASP A 73 7.75 0.04 -8.75
C ASP A 73 7.60 -1.35 -9.36
N ALA A 74 6.66 -2.18 -8.88
CA ALA A 74 6.40 -3.50 -9.45
C ALA A 74 5.86 -3.43 -10.89
N VAL A 75 5.00 -2.46 -11.19
CA VAL A 75 4.43 -2.26 -12.53
C VAL A 75 5.48 -1.70 -13.49
N VAL A 76 6.23 -0.69 -13.06
CA VAL A 76 7.33 -0.09 -13.84
C VAL A 76 8.40 -1.15 -14.14
N PHE A 77 8.79 -1.93 -13.12
CA PHE A 77 9.71 -3.05 -13.29
C PHE A 77 9.21 -4.05 -14.34
N ALA A 78 7.93 -4.43 -14.31
CA ALA A 78 7.38 -5.36 -15.28
C ALA A 78 7.36 -4.82 -16.72
N GLN A 79 7.29 -3.49 -16.88
CA GLN A 79 7.33 -2.82 -18.17
C GLN A 79 8.76 -2.70 -18.71
N GLU A 80 9.69 -2.21 -17.91
CA GLU A 80 11.03 -1.79 -18.36
C GLU A 80 12.07 -2.91 -18.31
N ASP A 81 11.96 -3.83 -17.36
CA ASP A 81 13.07 -4.74 -17.07
C ASP A 81 13.15 -5.95 -18.01
N MET A 82 12.19 -6.15 -18.92
CA MET A 82 12.31 -7.16 -19.98
C MET A 82 13.45 -6.83 -20.96
N GLU A 83 13.54 -5.57 -21.41
CA GLU A 83 14.60 -5.12 -22.32
C GLU A 83 15.96 -5.16 -21.61
N ARG A 84 15.99 -4.70 -20.36
CA ARG A 84 17.20 -4.75 -19.51
C ARG A 84 17.64 -6.19 -19.21
N PHE A 85 16.73 -7.14 -19.08
CA PHE A 85 17.09 -8.55 -18.91
C PHE A 85 17.67 -9.15 -20.20
N ARG A 86 17.18 -8.73 -21.36
CA ARG A 86 17.66 -9.21 -22.66
C ARG A 86 19.08 -8.71 -22.93
N ASP A 87 19.29 -7.41 -22.80
CA ASP A 87 20.50 -6.72 -23.28
C ASP A 87 21.51 -6.41 -22.15
N GLY A 88 21.11 -6.57 -20.90
CA GLY A 88 21.95 -6.29 -19.74
C GLY A 88 23.07 -7.31 -19.48
N SER A 89 23.98 -6.91 -18.61
CA SER A 89 25.06 -7.74 -18.07
C SER A 89 24.53 -8.91 -17.22
N LEU A 90 25.39 -9.90 -16.97
CA LEU A 90 25.06 -11.04 -16.10
C LEU A 90 24.63 -10.59 -14.68
N SER A 91 25.24 -9.51 -14.18
CA SER A 91 24.91 -8.92 -12.88
C SER A 91 23.48 -8.34 -12.86
N GLU A 92 23.12 -7.59 -13.91
CA GLU A 92 21.77 -7.04 -14.05
C GLU A 92 20.73 -8.14 -14.18
N LYS A 93 20.99 -9.16 -15.01
CA LYS A 93 20.09 -10.32 -15.16
C LYS A 93 19.87 -11.04 -13.82
N ARG A 94 20.92 -11.21 -13.01
CA ARG A 94 20.82 -11.81 -11.68
C ARG A 94 19.99 -10.95 -10.72
N THR A 95 20.16 -9.63 -10.78
CA THR A 95 19.40 -8.67 -9.97
C THR A 95 17.92 -8.70 -10.33
N ILE A 96 17.59 -8.71 -11.63
CA ILE A 96 16.23 -8.81 -12.14
C ILE A 96 15.59 -10.13 -11.71
N LEU A 97 16.30 -11.26 -11.84
CA LEU A 97 15.79 -12.56 -11.37
C LEU A 97 15.53 -12.58 -9.86
N GLY A 98 16.41 -11.97 -9.07
CA GLY A 98 16.23 -11.85 -7.62
C GLY A 98 15.01 -11.00 -7.23
N LYS A 99 14.63 -10.03 -8.06
CA LYS A 99 13.40 -9.25 -7.86
C LYS A 99 12.14 -10.02 -8.28
N ILE A 100 12.19 -10.75 -9.40
CA ILE A 100 11.04 -11.52 -9.92
C ILE A 100 10.61 -12.62 -8.96
N GLY A 101 11.56 -13.29 -8.30
CA GLY A 101 11.21 -14.42 -7.46
C GLY A 101 12.37 -15.04 -6.69
N SER A 102 12.03 -16.09 -5.96
CA SER A 102 12.95 -16.85 -5.11
C SER A 102 13.06 -18.31 -5.57
N ASN A 103 13.86 -19.11 -4.86
CA ASN A 103 13.98 -20.57 -5.07
C ASN A 103 14.34 -21.00 -6.50
N LEU A 104 15.28 -20.28 -7.11
CA LEU A 104 15.85 -20.55 -8.43
C LEU A 104 16.48 -21.95 -8.47
N THR A 105 15.73 -22.95 -8.93
CA THR A 105 16.17 -24.35 -8.96
C THR A 105 16.22 -24.86 -10.39
N LEU A 106 17.37 -25.38 -10.82
CA LEU A 106 17.52 -25.97 -12.14
C LEU A 106 17.27 -27.48 -12.08
N LYS A 107 16.17 -27.95 -12.67
CA LYS A 107 15.83 -29.37 -12.71
C LYS A 107 15.56 -29.80 -14.14
N ARG A 108 16.31 -30.79 -14.64
CA ARG A 108 16.14 -31.34 -16.01
C ARG A 108 16.19 -30.25 -17.10
N LYS A 109 17.14 -29.31 -16.99
CA LYS A 109 17.28 -28.13 -17.87
C LYS A 109 16.08 -27.16 -17.86
N LYS A 110 15.17 -27.27 -16.89
CA LYS A 110 14.10 -26.31 -16.64
C LYS A 110 14.43 -25.51 -15.39
N LEU A 111 14.40 -24.18 -15.51
CA LEU A 111 14.51 -23.29 -14.36
C LEU A 111 13.14 -23.20 -13.70
N ILE A 112 13.09 -23.52 -12.41
CA ILE A 112 11.90 -23.39 -11.57
C ILE A 112 12.13 -22.17 -10.68
N ILE A 113 11.14 -21.27 -10.65
CA ILE A 113 11.15 -20.07 -9.81
C ILE A 113 9.87 -19.99 -9.00
N ASN A 114 9.98 -19.49 -7.78
CA ASN A 114 8.84 -19.05 -6.98
C ASN A 114 8.67 -17.55 -7.20
N ALA A 115 7.84 -17.19 -8.18
CA ALA A 115 7.56 -15.80 -8.52
C ALA A 115 6.96 -15.05 -7.32
N ALA A 116 7.34 -13.79 -7.14
CA ALA A 116 6.72 -12.93 -6.14
C ALA A 116 5.25 -12.66 -6.52
N THR A 117 4.38 -12.57 -5.52
CA THR A 117 2.92 -12.41 -5.68
C THR A 117 2.50 -11.31 -6.68
N PRO A 118 3.12 -10.10 -6.68
CA PRO A 118 2.80 -9.06 -7.66
C PRO A 118 2.92 -9.54 -9.12
N PHE A 119 3.98 -10.30 -9.44
CA PHE A 119 4.23 -10.78 -10.80
C PHE A 119 3.29 -11.91 -11.21
N ILE A 120 2.81 -12.72 -10.26
CA ILE A 120 1.77 -13.72 -10.51
C ILE A 120 0.46 -13.02 -10.89
N PHE A 121 0.09 -11.95 -10.19
CA PHE A 121 -1.11 -11.18 -10.55
C PHE A 121 -0.98 -10.55 -11.93
N LEU A 122 0.17 -9.95 -12.24
CA LEU A 122 0.44 -9.40 -13.57
C LEU A 122 0.34 -10.49 -14.65
N GLN A 123 1.01 -11.63 -14.46
CA GLN A 123 0.99 -12.74 -15.41
C GLN A 123 -0.44 -13.23 -15.71
N ASN A 124 -1.29 -13.32 -14.69
CA ASN A 124 -2.65 -13.85 -14.83
C ASN A 124 -3.65 -12.79 -15.32
N GLY A 125 -3.47 -11.52 -14.96
CA GLY A 125 -4.42 -10.45 -15.27
C GLY A 125 -4.18 -9.74 -16.61
N LEU A 126 -2.92 -9.69 -17.08
CA LEU A 126 -2.56 -9.01 -18.32
C LEU A 126 -3.24 -9.57 -19.58
N PRO A 127 -3.44 -10.90 -19.76
CA PRO A 127 -4.11 -11.41 -20.96
C PRO A 127 -5.55 -10.88 -21.11
N SER A 128 -6.36 -10.92 -20.06
CA SER A 128 -7.75 -10.41 -20.09
C SER A 128 -7.81 -8.90 -20.30
N ILE A 129 -6.85 -8.17 -19.71
CA ILE A 129 -6.68 -6.74 -19.96
C ILE A 129 -6.39 -6.46 -21.44
N ARG A 130 -5.44 -7.20 -22.02
CA ARG A 130 -5.06 -7.05 -23.43
C ARG A 130 -6.24 -7.33 -24.35
N GLU A 131 -6.97 -8.41 -24.12
CA GLU A 131 -8.14 -8.77 -24.90
C GLU A 131 -9.24 -7.70 -24.84
N GLU A 132 -9.52 -7.16 -23.64
CA GLU A 132 -10.48 -6.07 -23.49
C GLU A 132 -10.00 -4.77 -24.15
N PHE A 133 -8.70 -4.51 -24.09
CA PHE A 133 -8.10 -3.34 -24.72
C PHE A 133 -8.14 -3.43 -26.25
N GLU A 134 -7.77 -4.58 -26.82
CA GLU A 134 -7.84 -4.88 -28.25
C GLU A 134 -9.29 -4.83 -28.79
N ARG A 135 -10.28 -5.17 -27.95
CA ARG A 135 -11.71 -5.04 -28.28
C ARG A 135 -12.16 -3.57 -28.40
N ILE A 136 -11.51 -2.65 -27.70
CA ILE A 136 -12.00 -1.28 -27.50
C ILE A 136 -11.17 -0.24 -28.27
N GLU A 137 -9.93 -0.54 -28.68
CA GLU A 137 -9.10 0.38 -29.46
C GLU A 137 -9.67 0.57 -30.88
N PRO A 138 -10.08 1.80 -31.31
CA PRO A 138 -10.22 2.10 -32.73
C PRO A 138 -8.81 2.19 -33.34
N LEU A 139 -8.64 1.73 -34.59
CA LEU A 139 -7.39 1.84 -35.34
C LEU A 139 -6.77 3.23 -35.16
N LYS A 140 -5.56 3.30 -34.60
CA LYS A 140 -4.85 4.56 -34.31
C LYS A 140 -4.91 5.52 -35.50
N ASN A 141 -5.62 6.61 -35.33
CA ASN A 141 -5.57 7.79 -36.18
C ASN A 141 -5.33 9.03 -35.30
N GLU A 142 -4.88 10.13 -35.91
CA GLU A 142 -4.41 11.34 -35.22
C GLU A 142 -5.45 11.97 -34.28
N ALA A 143 -6.73 11.57 -34.38
CA ALA A 143 -7.85 12.06 -33.58
C ALA A 143 -8.06 11.35 -32.22
N ASN A 144 -7.37 10.24 -31.91
CA ASN A 144 -7.73 9.36 -30.78
C ASN A 144 -6.80 9.45 -29.56
N THR A 145 -5.72 10.23 -29.60
CA THR A 145 -4.73 10.31 -28.51
C THR A 145 -5.32 10.89 -27.20
N GLU A 146 -6.37 11.70 -27.28
CA GLU A 146 -7.02 12.33 -26.11
C GLU A 146 -8.06 11.45 -25.40
N GLN A 147 -8.45 10.30 -25.97
CA GLN A 147 -9.52 9.45 -25.40
C GLN A 147 -9.09 8.56 -24.22
N PHE A 148 -7.78 8.45 -23.97
CA PHE A 148 -7.24 7.57 -22.93
C PHE A 148 -7.61 7.98 -21.50
N ALA A 149 -7.63 9.29 -21.21
CA ALA A 149 -7.98 9.79 -19.87
C ALA A 149 -9.46 9.51 -19.50
N PHE A 150 -10.35 9.49 -20.49
CA PHE A 150 -11.77 9.15 -20.32
C PHE A 150 -11.97 7.65 -20.05
N PHE A 151 -11.01 6.82 -20.46
CA PHE A 151 -11.13 5.36 -20.42
C PHE A 151 -10.76 4.75 -19.06
N TRP A 152 -9.89 5.41 -18.29
CA TRP A 152 -9.36 4.89 -17.02
C TRP A 152 -10.43 4.55 -15.96
N PRO A 153 -11.50 5.37 -15.75
CA PRO A 153 -12.58 5.03 -14.83
C PRO A 153 -13.42 3.81 -15.26
N ARG A 154 -13.35 3.41 -16.53
CA ARG A 154 -14.10 2.28 -17.11
C ARG A 154 -13.27 1.00 -17.22
N PHE A 155 -11.97 1.08 -16.92
CA PHE A 155 -11.02 -0.02 -17.00
C PHE A 155 -11.03 -0.88 -15.73
N VAL A 156 -12.16 -1.55 -15.50
CA VAL A 156 -12.45 -2.35 -14.28
C VAL A 156 -11.40 -3.47 -14.08
N LEU A 157 -10.96 -4.12 -15.17
CA LEU A 157 -9.97 -5.20 -15.08
C LEU A 157 -8.60 -4.69 -14.64
N GLY A 158 -8.14 -3.55 -15.15
CA GLY A 158 -6.90 -2.95 -14.68
C GLY A 158 -6.95 -2.47 -13.24
N TRP A 159 -8.05 -1.82 -12.85
CA TRP A 159 -8.24 -1.41 -11.46
C TRP A 159 -8.17 -2.62 -10.50
N ARG A 160 -8.84 -3.72 -10.86
CA ARG A 160 -8.82 -4.96 -10.08
C ARG A 160 -7.42 -5.57 -10.00
N LEU A 161 -6.67 -5.56 -11.09
CA LEU A 161 -5.29 -6.04 -11.11
C LEU A 161 -4.40 -5.22 -10.16
N ILE A 162 -4.45 -3.89 -10.26
CA ILE A 162 -3.68 -3.00 -9.39
C ILE A 162 -4.11 -3.17 -7.92
N GLU A 163 -5.40 -3.33 -7.63
CA GLU A 163 -5.87 -3.57 -6.25
C GLU A 163 -5.33 -4.89 -5.68
N ASN A 164 -5.26 -5.96 -6.47
CA ASN A 164 -4.70 -7.23 -6.03
C ASN A 164 -3.21 -7.09 -5.69
N ILE A 165 -2.45 -6.40 -6.54
CA ILE A 165 -1.02 -6.11 -6.30
C ILE A 165 -0.86 -5.30 -5.02
N ARG A 166 -1.62 -4.20 -4.89
CA ARG A 166 -1.62 -3.34 -3.71
C ARG A 166 -1.95 -4.09 -2.43
N SER A 167 -2.93 -4.99 -2.50
CA SER A 167 -3.34 -5.83 -1.37
C SER A 167 -2.21 -6.77 -0.93
N SER A 168 -1.47 -7.36 -1.88
CA SER A 168 -0.32 -8.20 -1.54
C SER A 168 0.81 -7.43 -0.84
N PHE A 169 1.09 -6.20 -1.27
CA PHE A 169 2.08 -5.35 -0.60
C PHE A 169 1.61 -4.92 0.78
N ARG A 170 0.33 -4.58 0.93
CA ARG A 170 -0.25 -4.27 2.24
C ARG A 170 -0.13 -5.44 3.22
N GLU A 171 -0.38 -6.66 2.78
CA GLU A 171 -0.21 -7.85 3.62
C GLU A 171 1.26 -8.10 3.99
N LYS A 172 2.18 -7.90 3.04
CA LYS A 172 3.61 -8.03 3.28
C LYS A 172 4.11 -7.03 4.33
N ILE A 173 3.81 -5.75 4.14
CA ILE A 173 4.21 -4.67 5.07
C ILE A 173 3.58 -4.87 6.45
N ARG A 174 2.33 -5.35 6.53
CA ARG A 174 1.70 -5.71 7.82
C ARG A 174 2.43 -6.85 8.54
N LYS A 175 2.90 -7.87 7.83
CA LYS A 175 3.67 -8.97 8.43
C LYS A 175 5.05 -8.51 8.90
N GLU A 176 5.68 -7.60 8.17
CA GLU A 176 6.99 -7.04 8.52
C GLU A 176 6.92 -6.09 9.73
N ASN A 177 5.84 -5.30 9.82
CA ASN A 177 5.59 -4.40 10.96
C ASN A 177 4.92 -5.09 12.15
N SER A 178 4.58 -6.38 12.04
CA SER A 178 4.18 -7.18 13.19
C SER A 178 5.43 -7.50 14.01
N PRO A 179 5.46 -7.28 15.34
CA PRO A 179 6.60 -7.62 16.17
C PRO A 179 6.85 -9.13 16.10
N SER A 180 7.85 -9.55 15.32
CA SER A 180 8.17 -10.95 15.12
C SER A 180 8.81 -11.57 16.37
N GLY A 181 8.26 -12.67 16.87
CA GLY A 181 9.04 -13.63 17.65
C GLY A 181 8.42 -14.27 18.90
N SER A 182 7.17 -14.77 18.86
CA SER A 182 6.93 -16.01 19.60
C SER A 182 7.60 -17.13 18.79
N MET A 183 8.76 -17.58 19.26
CA MET A 183 9.43 -18.81 18.81
C MET A 183 8.39 -19.94 18.69
N GLU A 184 7.99 -20.27 17.47
CA GLU A 184 7.61 -21.65 17.18
C GLU A 184 8.87 -22.39 16.72
N SER A 185 9.18 -23.36 17.56
CA SER A 185 10.19 -24.40 17.47
C SER A 185 10.33 -25.05 16.10
N PHE A 186 11.58 -25.19 15.66
CA PHE A 186 12.11 -26.43 15.07
C PHE A 186 13.50 -26.71 15.63
#